data_AF-A0A958VCI5-F1
#
_entry.id   AF-A0A958VCI5-F1
#
_cell.length_a   1.000
_cell.length_b   1.000
_cell.length_c   1.000
_cell.angle_alpha   90.00
_cell.angle_beta   90.00
_cell.angle_gamma   90.00
#
_symmetry.space_group_name_H-M   'P 1'
#
loop_
_entity.id
_entity.type
_entity.pdbx_description
1 polymer ?
#
loop_
_entity_poly.entity_id
_entity_poly.type
_entity_poly.pdbx_seq_one_letter_code
_entity_poly.pdbx_strand_id
1 'polypeptide(L)'
;MMKVIKTSDGSTTLYREDIDETYHSRHGAVQEALHVFIENGLKKSTKNPLRIFEMGFGTGLNAFLTLQNAEKEVYYTGLELYPIALEIIEQTEYWKTLNCSKDDFLKLHKLPWEEYADLSPKFHLRKMEGDLNDFDLDEQFDLIYFDAFGPRVQGELWEKAILEKIVSRMNKEAIFVTYCAKGQVRRDLEELGLKMDRLPGPPGKREMLFGKLV
;
A
#
# COMPACT_ATOMS: atom_id res chain seq x y z
N MET A 1 -1.59 20.67 9.14
CA MET A 1 -1.45 21.02 7.70
C MET A 1 -0.64 19.93 7.01
N MET A 2 -0.85 19.68 5.71
CA MET A 2 0.00 18.76 4.93
C MET A 2 1.12 19.54 4.23
N LYS A 3 2.35 19.01 4.29
CA LYS A 3 3.54 19.61 3.66
C LYS A 3 4.31 18.57 2.86
N VAL A 4 4.80 18.94 1.68
CA VAL A 4 5.71 18.10 0.91
C VAL A 4 7.12 18.27 1.46
N ILE A 5 7.80 17.16 1.74
CA ILE A 5 9.20 17.14 2.16
C ILE A 5 10.00 16.19 1.29
N LYS A 6 11.32 16.44 1.15
CA LYS A 6 12.23 15.53 0.44
C LYS A 6 12.64 14.37 1.34
N THR A 7 12.83 13.21 0.73
CA THR A 7 13.39 12.02 1.38
C THR A 7 14.84 11.81 0.93
N SER A 8 15.52 10.82 1.53
CA SER A 8 16.95 10.59 1.29
C SER A 8 17.25 9.94 -0.07
N ASP A 9 16.27 9.31 -0.73
CA ASP A 9 16.41 8.73 -2.08
C ASP A 9 16.11 9.74 -3.21
N GLY A 10 15.85 11.01 -2.86
CA GLY A 10 15.51 12.08 -3.81
C GLY A 10 14.04 12.14 -4.20
N SER A 11 13.19 11.21 -3.73
CA SER A 11 11.74 11.32 -3.80
C SER A 11 11.19 12.33 -2.78
N THR A 12 9.88 12.49 -2.78
CA THR A 12 9.15 13.28 -1.78
C THR A 12 8.24 12.39 -0.94
N THR A 13 7.78 12.94 0.17
CA THR A 13 6.70 12.37 0.99
C THR A 13 5.85 13.52 1.52
N LEU A 14 4.63 13.21 1.93
CA LEU A 14 3.76 14.16 2.60
C LEU A 14 3.94 14.02 4.12
N TYR A 15 4.14 15.14 4.78
CA TYR A 15 4.19 15.25 6.24
C TYR A 15 2.88 15.83 6.75
N ARG A 16 2.26 15.14 7.71
CA ARG A 16 1.09 15.56 8.45
C ARG A 16 1.49 16.10 9.81
N GLU A 17 1.36 17.41 9.98
CA GLU A 17 1.74 18.09 11.23
C GLU A 17 0.86 17.73 12.43
N ASP A 18 -0.41 17.42 12.19
CA ASP A 18 -1.40 17.19 13.24
C ASP A 18 -1.16 15.88 14.00
N ILE A 19 -0.51 14.91 13.35
CA ILE A 19 -0.16 13.60 13.91
C ILE A 19 1.36 13.37 13.98
N ASP A 20 2.15 14.36 13.55
CA ASP A 20 3.61 14.29 13.43
C ASP A 20 4.08 13.00 12.73
N GLU A 21 3.58 12.77 11.51
CA GLU A 21 3.87 11.55 10.74
C GLU A 21 4.00 11.82 9.24
N THR A 22 4.75 10.96 8.55
CA THR A 22 4.92 11.01 7.08
C THR A 22 4.22 9.85 6.38
N TYR A 23 3.62 10.09 5.21
CA TYR A 23 2.96 9.04 4.41
C TYR A 23 3.91 7.93 3.97
N HIS A 24 5.17 8.28 3.73
CA HIS A 24 6.25 7.36 3.34
C HIS A 24 7.52 7.68 4.11
N SER A 25 8.42 6.70 4.25
CA SER A 25 9.71 6.86 4.95
C SER A 25 10.53 8.07 4.49
N ARG A 26 11.04 8.84 5.45
CA ARG A 26 12.03 9.91 5.21
C ARG A 26 13.36 9.39 4.66
N HIS A 27 13.65 8.10 4.82
CA HIS A 27 14.85 7.47 4.27
C HIS A 27 14.72 7.14 2.78
N GLY A 28 13.51 7.22 2.21
CA GLY A 28 13.26 7.04 0.79
C GLY A 28 11.89 6.46 0.54
N ALA A 29 10.97 7.23 -0.05
CA ALA A 29 9.60 6.79 -0.28
C ALA A 29 9.54 5.75 -1.40
N VAL A 30 10.18 6.05 -2.53
CA VAL A 30 10.21 5.15 -3.69
C VAL A 30 10.99 3.89 -3.37
N GLN A 31 12.12 4.01 -2.68
CA GLN A 31 12.94 2.87 -2.31
C GLN A 31 12.23 1.93 -1.31
N GLU A 32 11.52 2.48 -0.32
CA GLU A 32 10.69 1.68 0.60
C GLU A 32 9.57 0.96 -0.16
N ALA A 33 8.83 1.67 -1.01
CA ALA A 33 7.74 1.08 -1.77
C ALA A 33 8.20 -0.03 -2.73
N LEU A 34 9.30 0.19 -3.45
CA LEU A 34 9.92 -0.84 -4.28
C LEU A 34 10.32 -2.06 -3.46
N HIS A 35 10.99 -1.87 -2.32
CA HIS A 35 11.48 -2.98 -1.51
C HIS A 35 10.35 -3.77 -0.85
N VAL A 36 9.40 -3.10 -0.18
CA VAL A 36 8.36 -3.76 0.61
C VAL A 36 7.27 -4.34 -0.29
N PHE A 37 6.71 -3.52 -1.17
CA PHE A 37 5.49 -3.87 -1.91
C PHE A 37 5.80 -4.51 -3.26
N ILE A 38 6.82 -4.04 -3.99
CA ILE A 38 7.13 -4.58 -5.32
C ILE A 38 7.99 -5.86 -5.22
N GLU A 39 9.18 -5.78 -4.63
CA GLU A 39 10.11 -6.92 -4.55
C GLU A 39 9.60 -8.03 -3.62
N ASN A 40 9.02 -7.66 -2.48
CA ASN A 40 8.56 -8.62 -1.49
C ASN A 40 7.05 -8.93 -1.56
N GLY A 41 6.28 -8.17 -2.34
CA GLY A 41 4.86 -8.44 -2.61
C GLY A 41 4.64 -8.88 -4.07
N LEU A 42 4.51 -7.92 -4.98
CA LEU A 42 4.12 -8.11 -6.40
C LEU A 42 4.90 -9.25 -7.07
N LYS A 43 6.23 -9.19 -7.00
CA LYS A 43 7.12 -10.14 -7.68
C LYS A 43 7.12 -11.54 -7.05
N LYS A 44 6.71 -11.68 -5.78
CA LYS A 44 6.61 -12.97 -5.11
C LYS A 44 5.28 -13.68 -5.33
N SER A 45 4.23 -12.94 -5.71
CA SER A 45 2.96 -13.56 -6.05
C SER A 45 3.04 -14.25 -7.41
N THR A 46 2.53 -15.47 -7.50
CA THR A 46 2.44 -16.24 -8.75
C THR A 46 1.05 -16.19 -9.38
N LYS A 47 0.08 -15.54 -8.73
CA LYS A 47 -1.31 -15.43 -9.22
C LYS A 47 -1.36 -14.57 -10.50
N ASN A 48 -2.29 -14.90 -11.39
CA ASN A 48 -2.60 -14.18 -12.63
C ASN A 48 -4.02 -14.57 -13.11
N PRO A 49 -5.00 -13.65 -13.17
CA PRO A 49 -4.91 -12.26 -12.75
C PRO A 49 -4.58 -12.14 -11.26
N LEU A 50 -3.96 -11.02 -10.87
CA LEU A 50 -3.59 -10.73 -9.49
C LEU A 50 -4.54 -9.69 -8.91
N ARG A 51 -5.21 -10.03 -7.79
CA ARG A 51 -6.05 -9.08 -7.05
C ARG A 51 -5.29 -8.53 -5.85
N ILE A 52 -5.09 -7.22 -5.80
CA ILE A 52 -4.33 -6.53 -4.76
C ILE A 52 -5.28 -5.68 -3.94
N PHE A 53 -5.17 -5.77 -2.62
CA PHE A 53 -5.74 -4.80 -1.70
C PHE A 53 -4.64 -3.96 -1.06
N GLU A 54 -4.81 -2.64 -1.08
CA GLU A 54 -3.99 -1.70 -0.34
C GLU A 54 -4.81 -1.03 0.77
N MET A 55 -4.35 -1.19 2.00
CA MET A 55 -4.83 -0.38 3.12
C MET A 55 -4.03 0.93 3.14
N GLY A 56 -4.69 2.04 2.82
CA GLY A 56 -4.07 3.37 2.75
C GLY A 56 -3.59 3.70 1.34
N PHE A 57 -4.51 4.00 0.41
CA PHE A 57 -4.14 4.40 -0.95
C PHE A 57 -3.21 5.64 -0.98
N GLY A 58 -3.42 6.58 -0.05
CA GLY A 58 -2.56 7.71 0.21
C GLY A 58 -2.19 8.49 -1.06
N THR A 59 -0.90 8.53 -1.35
CA THR A 59 -0.36 9.27 -2.50
C THR A 59 -0.46 8.53 -3.83
N GLY A 60 -0.97 7.30 -3.84
CA GLY A 60 -1.02 6.46 -5.05
C GLY A 60 0.34 5.88 -5.47
N LEU A 61 1.39 6.04 -4.66
CA LEU A 61 2.75 5.63 -5.00
C LEU A 61 2.85 4.11 -5.25
N ASN A 62 2.32 3.29 -4.34
CA ASN A 62 2.40 1.83 -4.47
C ASN A 62 1.58 1.34 -5.66
N ALA A 63 0.41 1.92 -5.90
CA ALA A 63 -0.43 1.60 -7.06
C ALA A 63 0.28 1.93 -8.38
N PHE A 64 0.91 3.11 -8.48
CA PHE A 64 1.64 3.49 -9.69
C PHE A 64 2.90 2.65 -9.90
N LEU A 65 3.66 2.36 -8.85
CA LEU A 65 4.81 1.46 -8.93
C LEU A 65 4.39 0.05 -9.32
N THR A 66 3.23 -0.42 -8.85
CA THR A 66 2.66 -1.71 -9.26
C THR A 66 2.33 -1.69 -10.74
N LEU A 67 1.68 -0.63 -11.25
CA LEU A 67 1.44 -0.45 -12.69
C LEU A 67 2.73 -0.52 -13.51
N GLN A 68 3.82 0.12 -13.07
CA GLN A 68 5.09 0.12 -13.79
C GLN A 68 5.83 -1.23 -13.76
N ASN A 69 5.60 -2.07 -12.73
CA ASN A 69 6.37 -3.29 -12.50
C ASN A 69 5.56 -4.59 -12.72
N ALA A 70 4.26 -4.50 -12.99
CA ALA A 70 3.42 -5.67 -13.20
C ALA A 70 3.62 -6.27 -14.60
N GLU A 71 3.99 -7.55 -14.64
CA GLU A 71 4.09 -8.34 -15.88
C GLU A 71 2.81 -9.18 -16.17
N LYS A 72 1.75 -8.93 -15.39
CA LYS A 72 0.51 -9.71 -15.32
C LYS A 72 -0.71 -8.78 -15.28
N GLU A 73 -1.89 -9.35 -15.42
CA GLU A 73 -3.13 -8.58 -15.22
C GLU A 73 -3.34 -8.31 -13.73
N VAL A 74 -3.63 -7.06 -13.37
CA VAL A 74 -3.80 -6.59 -11.99
C VAL A 74 -5.15 -5.92 -11.82
N TYR A 75 -5.88 -6.37 -10.80
CA TYR A 75 -7.02 -5.67 -10.22
C TYR A 75 -6.56 -5.09 -8.89
N TYR A 76 -6.47 -3.77 -8.82
CA TYR A 76 -5.94 -3.06 -7.66
C TYR A 76 -7.08 -2.34 -6.94
N THR A 77 -7.28 -2.63 -5.67
CA THR A 77 -8.24 -1.96 -4.80
C THR A 77 -7.51 -1.23 -3.69
N GLY A 78 -7.60 0.10 -3.66
CA GLY A 78 -7.02 0.93 -2.58
C GLY A 78 -8.12 1.55 -1.73
N LEU A 79 -8.07 1.36 -0.42
CA LEU A 79 -8.96 2.01 0.55
C LEU A 79 -8.28 3.23 1.15
N GLU A 80 -8.98 4.35 1.20
CA GLU A 80 -8.49 5.61 1.79
C GLU A 80 -9.59 6.29 2.59
N LEU A 81 -9.27 6.65 3.83
CA LEU A 81 -10.23 7.35 4.69
C LEU A 81 -10.25 8.85 4.40
N TYR A 82 -9.12 9.42 3.98
CA TYR A 82 -8.99 10.86 3.74
C TYR A 82 -8.30 11.12 2.40
N PRO A 83 -9.04 11.04 1.27
CA PRO A 83 -8.48 11.29 -0.05
C PRO A 83 -7.74 12.62 -0.13
N ILE A 84 -6.51 12.57 -0.64
CA ILE A 84 -5.64 13.74 -0.73
C ILE A 84 -6.06 14.58 -1.95
N ALA A 85 -6.26 15.87 -1.72
CA ALA A 85 -6.58 16.83 -2.78
C ALA A 85 -5.54 16.80 -3.91
N LEU A 86 -6.02 16.87 -5.16
CA LEU A 86 -5.17 16.74 -6.34
C LEU A 86 -4.05 17.80 -6.36
N GLU A 87 -4.32 19.01 -5.88
CA GLU A 87 -3.35 20.10 -5.79
C GLU A 87 -2.18 19.77 -4.86
N ILE A 88 -2.40 18.96 -3.83
CA ILE A 88 -1.36 18.50 -2.91
C ILE A 88 -0.58 17.34 -3.53
N ILE A 89 -1.28 16.41 -4.20
CA ILE A 89 -0.63 15.35 -4.97
C ILE A 89 0.30 15.93 -6.05
N GLU A 90 -0.13 16.98 -6.75
CA GLU A 90 0.72 17.64 -7.75
C GLU A 90 2.01 18.21 -7.14
N GLN A 91 1.96 18.73 -5.91
CA GLN A 91 3.15 19.26 -5.24
C GLN A 91 4.16 18.19 -4.83
N THR A 92 3.79 16.90 -4.80
CA THR A 92 4.73 15.81 -4.55
C THR A 92 5.74 15.65 -5.69
N GLU A 93 5.35 16.01 -6.92
CA GLU A 93 6.14 15.83 -8.13
C GLU A 93 6.68 14.41 -8.33
N TYR A 94 5.97 13.38 -7.86
CA TYR A 94 6.40 11.98 -7.91
C TYR A 94 6.82 11.54 -9.33
N TRP A 95 6.17 12.05 -10.38
CA TRP A 95 6.51 11.76 -11.77
C TRP A 95 7.98 12.03 -12.12
N LYS A 96 8.63 13.00 -11.47
CA LYS A 96 10.06 13.29 -11.67
C LYS A 96 10.94 12.14 -11.19
N THR A 97 10.66 11.60 -10.01
CA THR A 97 11.45 10.50 -9.43
C THR A 97 11.09 9.15 -10.05
N LEU A 98 9.83 8.98 -10.47
CA LEU A 98 9.33 7.77 -11.12
C LEU A 98 9.64 7.72 -12.62
N ASN A 99 10.29 8.76 -13.16
CA ASN A 99 10.66 8.90 -14.57
C ASN A 99 9.48 8.64 -15.53
N CYS A 100 8.33 9.24 -15.23
CA CYS A 100 7.12 9.18 -16.04
C CYS A 100 6.59 10.58 -16.35
N SER A 101 5.55 10.68 -17.19
CA SER A 101 4.92 11.98 -17.41
C SER A 101 4.04 12.37 -16.21
N LYS A 102 3.89 13.68 -15.99
CA LYS A 102 2.96 14.21 -14.98
C LYS A 102 1.55 13.68 -15.21
N ASP A 103 1.09 13.65 -16.46
CA ASP A 103 -0.25 13.20 -16.81
C ASP A 103 -0.47 11.72 -16.53
N ASP A 104 0.53 10.86 -16.77
CA ASP A 104 0.44 9.43 -16.46
C ASP A 104 0.23 9.19 -14.96
N PHE A 105 1.01 9.89 -14.12
CA PHE A 105 0.87 9.76 -12.67
C PHE A 105 -0.48 10.32 -12.18
N LEU A 106 -0.87 11.51 -12.64
CA LEU A 106 -2.13 12.13 -12.21
C LEU A 106 -3.38 11.43 -12.75
N LYS A 107 -3.26 10.64 -13.83
CA LYS A 107 -4.38 9.84 -14.37
C LYS A 107 -5.00 8.96 -13.28
N LEU A 108 -4.17 8.33 -12.45
CA LEU A 108 -4.59 7.49 -11.32
C LEU A 108 -5.52 8.25 -10.34
N HIS A 109 -5.21 9.51 -10.05
CA HIS A 109 -6.03 10.33 -9.14
C HIS A 109 -7.31 10.84 -9.80
N LYS A 110 -7.33 11.00 -11.12
CA LYS A 110 -8.49 11.48 -11.90
C LYS A 110 -9.53 10.40 -12.22
N LEU A 111 -9.19 9.12 -12.05
CA LEU A 111 -10.16 8.03 -12.20
C LEU A 111 -11.31 8.14 -11.17
N PRO A 112 -12.51 7.63 -11.49
CA PRO A 112 -13.62 7.62 -10.54
C PRO A 112 -13.28 6.82 -9.27
N TRP A 113 -14.02 7.12 -8.20
CA TRP A 113 -14.04 6.35 -6.96
C TRP A 113 -15.16 5.30 -7.02
N GLU A 114 -15.07 4.30 -6.14
CA GLU A 114 -16.02 3.21 -5.91
C GLU A 114 -16.17 2.17 -7.04
N GLU A 115 -15.65 2.44 -8.22
CA GLU A 115 -15.67 1.53 -9.37
C GLU A 115 -14.28 1.25 -9.96
N TYR A 116 -14.16 0.12 -10.66
CA TYR A 116 -12.94 -0.19 -11.42
C TYR A 116 -12.88 0.67 -12.67
N ALA A 117 -11.70 1.26 -12.91
CA ALA A 117 -11.38 1.94 -14.15
C ALA A 117 -9.98 1.60 -14.65
N ASP A 118 -9.83 1.58 -15.98
CA ASP A 118 -8.62 1.08 -16.63
C ASP A 118 -7.55 2.16 -16.73
N LEU A 119 -6.39 1.92 -16.11
CA LEU A 119 -5.19 2.70 -16.39
C LEU A 119 -4.48 2.21 -17.65
N SER A 120 -4.52 0.90 -17.88
CA SER A 120 -4.00 0.20 -19.06
C SER A 120 -4.81 -1.08 -19.32
N PRO A 121 -4.62 -1.77 -20.47
CA PRO A 121 -5.31 -3.03 -20.75
C PRO A 121 -5.08 -4.18 -19.76
N LYS A 122 -4.08 -4.07 -18.86
CA LYS A 122 -3.74 -5.08 -17.85
C LYS A 122 -3.81 -4.54 -16.42
N PHE A 123 -4.28 -3.31 -16.23
CA PHE A 123 -4.28 -2.67 -14.91
C PHE A 123 -5.58 -1.92 -14.67
N HIS A 124 -6.38 -2.47 -13.76
CA HIS A 124 -7.69 -2.00 -13.37
C HIS A 124 -7.59 -1.47 -11.94
N LEU A 125 -7.90 -0.19 -11.74
CA LEU A 125 -7.83 0.45 -10.43
C LEU A 125 -9.24 0.75 -9.92
N ARG A 126 -9.53 0.32 -8.69
CA ARG A 126 -10.66 0.77 -7.88
C ARG A 126 -10.12 1.50 -6.66
N LYS A 127 -10.58 2.73 -6.45
CA LYS A 127 -10.29 3.50 -5.24
C LYS A 127 -11.56 3.59 -4.42
N MET A 128 -11.48 3.32 -3.14
CA MET A 128 -12.62 3.32 -2.22
C MET A 128 -12.38 4.35 -1.12
N GLU A 129 -13.35 5.24 -0.92
CA GLU A 129 -13.32 6.22 0.17
C GLU A 129 -14.07 5.64 1.37
N GLY A 130 -13.36 5.35 2.46
CA GLY A 130 -13.99 4.76 3.63
C GLY A 130 -13.06 4.33 4.75
N ASP A 131 -13.65 4.02 5.90
CA ASP A 131 -12.97 3.50 7.08
C ASP A 131 -13.02 1.97 7.09
N LEU A 132 -11.86 1.31 7.20
CA LEU A 132 -11.78 -0.15 7.31
C LEU A 132 -12.55 -0.71 8.53
N ASN A 133 -12.82 0.11 9.55
CA ASN A 133 -13.70 -0.26 10.66
C ASN A 133 -15.14 -0.53 10.23
N ASP A 134 -15.63 0.19 9.22
CA ASP A 134 -17.00 0.11 8.74
C ASP A 134 -17.10 -0.53 7.34
N PHE A 135 -15.96 -0.75 6.69
CA PHE A 135 -15.90 -1.28 5.35
C PHE A 135 -16.13 -2.78 5.29
N ASP A 136 -17.03 -3.21 4.41
CA ASP A 136 -17.15 -4.60 4.01
C ASP A 136 -16.51 -4.78 2.63
N LEU A 137 -15.34 -5.42 2.61
CA LEU A 137 -14.65 -5.74 1.36
C LEU A 137 -15.48 -6.80 0.60
N ASP A 138 -15.97 -6.42 -0.58
CA ASP A 138 -16.87 -7.21 -1.41
C ASP A 138 -16.16 -8.26 -2.28
N GLU A 139 -14.84 -8.35 -2.18
CA GLU A 139 -14.01 -9.22 -3.00
C GLU A 139 -12.90 -9.93 -2.20
N GLN A 140 -12.25 -10.88 -2.86
CA GLN A 140 -11.13 -11.65 -2.33
C GLN A 140 -9.82 -11.20 -2.97
N PHE A 141 -8.72 -11.24 -2.20
CA PHE A 141 -7.43 -10.71 -2.62
C PHE A 141 -6.32 -11.75 -2.55
N ASP A 142 -5.37 -11.62 -3.47
CA ASP A 142 -4.19 -12.48 -3.60
C ASP A 142 -2.94 -11.86 -2.96
N LEU A 143 -2.95 -10.55 -2.77
CA LEU A 143 -1.84 -9.79 -2.23
C LEU A 143 -2.37 -8.60 -1.44
N ILE A 144 -1.95 -8.49 -0.19
CA ILE A 144 -2.28 -7.38 0.68
C ILE A 144 -1.04 -6.49 0.85
N TYR A 145 -1.16 -5.23 0.45
CA TYR A 145 -0.29 -4.14 0.85
C TYR A 145 -0.88 -3.48 2.09
N PHE A 146 -0.36 -3.83 3.26
CA PHE A 146 -0.84 -3.23 4.50
C PHE A 146 0.03 -2.01 4.84
N ASP A 147 -0.36 -0.85 4.29
CA ASP A 147 0.39 0.42 4.34
C ASP A 147 -0.33 1.51 5.16
N ALA A 148 -0.87 1.11 6.31
CA ALA A 148 -1.41 2.05 7.29
C ALA A 148 -0.29 2.85 7.99
N PHE A 149 -0.63 4.00 8.58
CA PHE A 149 0.32 4.65 9.50
C PHE A 149 0.66 3.70 10.65
N GLY A 150 1.87 3.83 11.17
CA GLY A 150 2.41 2.87 12.12
C GLY A 150 1.57 2.76 13.41
N PRO A 151 1.73 1.67 14.19
CA PRO A 151 0.88 1.39 15.36
C PRO A 151 0.86 2.45 16.47
N ARG A 152 1.79 3.42 16.44
CA ARG A 152 1.81 4.57 17.34
C ARG A 152 0.74 5.60 16.98
N VAL A 153 0.44 5.73 15.69
CA VAL A 153 -0.38 6.80 15.10
C VAL A 153 -1.79 6.29 14.81
N GLN A 154 -1.91 5.09 14.22
CA GLN A 154 -3.19 4.45 13.91
C GLN A 154 -3.23 3.04 14.50
N GLY A 155 -3.11 2.93 15.83
CA GLY A 155 -3.01 1.64 16.54
C GLY A 155 -4.19 0.70 16.28
N GLU A 156 -5.38 1.26 16.13
CA GLU A 156 -6.64 0.57 15.86
C GLU A 156 -6.58 -0.31 14.61
N LEU A 157 -5.89 0.14 13.54
CA LEU A 157 -5.75 -0.63 12.31
C LEU A 157 -4.87 -1.88 12.49
N TRP A 158 -4.03 -1.91 13.53
CA TRP A 158 -3.14 -3.03 13.82
C TRP A 158 -3.70 -3.97 14.88
N GLU A 159 -4.94 -3.75 15.33
CA GLU A 159 -5.62 -4.67 16.23
C GLU A 159 -6.00 -5.95 15.50
N LYS A 160 -5.95 -7.08 16.21
CA LYS A 160 -6.25 -8.39 15.65
C LYS A 160 -7.61 -8.45 14.95
N ALA A 161 -8.62 -7.75 15.46
CA ALA A 161 -9.96 -7.71 14.84
C ALA A 161 -9.95 -7.09 13.43
N ILE A 162 -9.11 -6.07 13.20
CA ILE A 162 -8.95 -5.45 11.88
C ILE A 162 -8.11 -6.33 10.96
N LEU A 163 -7.03 -6.91 11.48
CA LEU A 163 -6.23 -7.88 10.72
C LEU A 163 -7.09 -9.09 10.30
N GLU A 164 -7.99 -9.57 11.17
CA GLU A 164 -8.91 -10.66 10.88
C GLU A 164 -9.85 -10.34 9.71
N LYS A 165 -10.39 -9.12 9.66
CA LYS A 165 -11.20 -8.67 8.51
C LYS A 165 -10.43 -8.80 7.20
N ILE A 166 -9.18 -8.35 7.17
CA ILE A 166 -8.32 -8.46 5.99
C ILE A 166 -8.01 -9.92 5.64
N VAL A 167 -7.60 -10.72 6.64
CA VAL A 167 -7.23 -12.12 6.41
C VAL A 167 -8.43 -12.96 5.95
N SER A 168 -9.65 -12.65 6.42
CA SER A 168 -10.88 -13.31 5.94
C SER A 168 -11.18 -13.07 4.46
N ARG A 169 -10.57 -12.04 3.88
CA ARG A 169 -10.66 -11.62 2.47
C ARG A 169 -9.44 -12.00 1.65
N MET A 170 -8.56 -12.84 2.20
CA MET A 170 -7.40 -13.37 1.50
C MET A 170 -7.73 -14.73 0.85
N ASN A 171 -7.39 -14.89 -0.41
CA ASN A 171 -7.42 -16.17 -1.10
C ASN A 171 -6.40 -17.15 -0.52
N LYS A 172 -6.59 -18.44 -0.76
CA LYS A 172 -5.57 -19.44 -0.45
C LYS A 172 -4.26 -19.09 -1.16
N GLU A 173 -3.14 -19.19 -0.43
CA GLU A 173 -1.80 -18.82 -0.86
C GLU A 173 -1.58 -17.32 -1.08
N ALA A 174 -2.52 -16.46 -0.68
CA ALA A 174 -2.35 -15.02 -0.74
C ALA A 174 -1.20 -14.54 0.16
N ILE A 175 -0.60 -13.44 -0.24
CA ILE A 175 0.55 -12.84 0.42
C ILE A 175 0.10 -11.61 1.21
N PHE A 176 0.67 -11.40 2.39
CA PHE A 176 0.54 -10.18 3.18
C PHE A 176 1.92 -9.54 3.34
N VAL A 177 2.06 -8.27 2.99
CA VAL A 177 3.31 -7.50 3.19
C VAL A 177 3.06 -6.18 3.88
N THR A 178 3.99 -5.81 4.76
CA THR A 178 3.98 -4.51 5.42
C THR A 178 5.40 -4.11 5.86
N TYR A 179 5.67 -2.81 5.89
CA TYR A 179 6.91 -2.29 6.47
C TYR A 179 6.98 -2.51 7.99
N CYS A 180 5.84 -2.68 8.67
CA CYS A 180 5.76 -2.79 10.12
C CYS A 180 6.31 -4.14 10.59
N ALA A 181 7.30 -4.14 11.50
CA ALA A 181 7.89 -5.35 12.07
C ALA A 181 7.55 -5.57 13.56
N LYS A 182 6.43 -5.02 14.04
CA LYS A 182 6.02 -5.15 15.45
C LYS A 182 5.72 -6.62 15.77
N GLY A 183 6.33 -7.11 16.85
CA GLY A 183 6.20 -8.53 17.24
C GLY A 183 4.78 -8.98 17.54
N GLN A 184 3.91 -8.09 18.06
CA GLN A 184 2.51 -8.41 18.30
C GLN A 184 1.73 -8.62 17.00
N VAL A 185 1.88 -7.72 16.02
CA VAL A 185 1.25 -7.83 14.70
C VAL A 185 1.61 -9.16 14.03
N ARG A 186 2.88 -9.60 14.12
CA ARG A 186 3.29 -10.90 13.60
C ARG A 186 2.55 -12.06 14.27
N ARG A 187 2.47 -12.07 15.60
CA ARG A 187 1.77 -13.12 16.35
C ARG A 187 0.28 -13.15 16.03
N ASP A 188 -0.34 -11.98 15.92
CA ASP A 188 -1.76 -11.88 15.58
C ASP A 188 -2.01 -12.46 14.18
N LEU A 189 -1.16 -12.16 13.19
CA LEU A 189 -1.23 -12.76 11.84
C LEU A 189 -0.96 -14.27 11.84
N GLU A 190 -0.01 -14.75 12.66
CA GLU A 190 0.25 -16.19 12.86
C GLU A 190 -0.99 -16.90 13.42
N GLU A 191 -1.65 -16.31 14.42
CA GLU A 191 -2.90 -16.83 15.00
C GLU A 191 -4.08 -16.80 14.02
N LEU A 192 -4.06 -15.91 13.03
CA LEU A 192 -5.03 -15.83 11.93
C LEU A 192 -4.71 -16.79 10.77
N GLY A 193 -3.67 -17.63 10.90
CA GLY A 193 -3.36 -18.69 9.94
C GLY A 193 -2.30 -18.34 8.90
N LEU A 194 -1.66 -17.17 8.99
CA LEU A 194 -0.55 -16.85 8.10
C LEU A 194 0.74 -17.49 8.59
N LYS A 195 1.49 -18.08 7.67
CA LYS A 195 2.89 -18.40 7.90
C LYS A 195 3.72 -17.12 7.72
N MET A 196 4.20 -16.56 8.81
CA MET A 196 4.92 -15.29 8.85
C MET A 196 6.44 -15.47 8.83
N ASP A 197 7.12 -14.60 8.08
CA ASP A 197 8.57 -14.46 8.02
C ASP A 197 8.97 -13.00 8.29
N ARG A 198 10.18 -12.82 8.84
CA ARG A 198 10.84 -11.52 8.92
C ARG A 198 11.86 -11.42 7.81
N LEU A 199 11.72 -10.38 6.99
CA LEU A 199 12.67 -10.10 5.92
C LEU A 199 13.50 -8.86 6.27
N PRO A 200 14.68 -8.68 5.66
CA PRO A 200 15.41 -7.41 5.77
C PRO A 200 14.51 -6.23 5.41
N GLY A 201 14.50 -5.20 6.24
CA GLY A 201 13.71 -3.99 5.99
C GLY A 201 14.30 -3.09 4.89
N PRO A 202 13.52 -2.12 4.39
CA PRO A 202 14.03 -1.06 3.53
C PRO A 202 15.01 -0.15 4.30
N PRO A 203 15.77 0.74 3.62
CA PRO A 203 16.68 1.66 4.30
C PRO A 203 16.02 2.45 5.43
N GLY A 204 16.66 2.46 6.59
CA GLY A 204 16.13 3.03 7.83
C GLY A 204 15.31 2.07 8.70
N LYS A 205 14.95 0.87 8.21
CA LYS A 205 14.23 -0.17 8.97
C LYS A 205 15.02 -1.48 8.98
N ARG A 206 15.09 -2.13 10.14
CA ARG A 206 15.83 -3.39 10.30
C ARG A 206 15.13 -4.58 9.65
N GLU A 207 13.83 -4.67 9.86
CA GLU A 207 13.00 -5.81 9.46
C GLU A 207 11.71 -5.29 8.85
N MET A 208 11.09 -6.12 8.02
CA MET A 208 9.70 -6.00 7.54
C MET A 208 8.99 -7.34 7.70
N LEU A 209 7.65 -7.36 7.57
CA LEU A 209 6.88 -8.60 7.63
C LEU A 209 6.42 -9.05 6.25
N PHE A 210 6.53 -10.34 6.04
CA PHE A 210 5.97 -11.07 4.92
C PHE A 210 5.17 -12.25 5.47
N GLY A 211 3.98 -12.49 4.95
CA GLY A 211 3.13 -13.61 5.34
C GLY A 211 2.53 -14.30 4.14
N LYS A 212 2.31 -15.61 4.24
CA LYS A 212 1.54 -16.38 3.26
C LYS A 212 0.41 -17.12 3.96
N LEU A 213 -0.82 -16.98 3.47
CA LEU A 213 -1.97 -17.73 3.97
C LEU A 213 -1.89 -19.17 3.45
N VAL A 214 -1.82 -20.15 4.36
CA VAL A 214 -1.60 -21.58 4.05
C VAL A 214 -2.90 -22.40 4.03
#